data_AF-A0A1P8UWG8-F1
#
_entry.id   AF-A0A1P8UWG8-F1
#
_cell.length_a   1.000
_cell.length_b   1.000
_cell.length_c   1.000
_cell.angle_alpha   90.00
_cell.angle_beta   90.00
_cell.angle_gamma   90.00
#
_symmetry.space_group_name_H-M   'P 1'
#
loop_
_entity.id
_entity.type
_entity.pdbx_description
1 polymer ?
#
loop_
_entity_poly.entity_id
_entity_poly.type
_entity_poly.pdbx_seq_one_letter_code
_entity_poly.pdbx_strand_id
1 'polypeptide(L)'
;MHLDIEPFAVACAPQLDRSPLAVPGICFNSACARAFSPARAWQVYCCESCRRFGEREMRKVGHMAAPALLAWRLGKYETQDAARRDLSRAARRWVGHLQSAWLRDRQRRAAG
;
A
#
# COMPACT_ATOMS: atom_id res chain seq x y z
N MET A 1 20.91 0.61 0.16
CA MET A 1 20.11 1.72 -0.42
C MET A 1 19.43 2.44 0.72
N HIS A 2 19.70 3.74 0.88
CA HIS A 2 19.03 4.59 1.86
C HIS A 2 18.14 5.56 1.11
N LEU A 3 16.87 5.70 1.51
CA LEU A 3 15.93 6.64 0.93
C LEU A 3 15.49 7.58 2.05
N ASP A 4 15.98 8.83 2.01
CA ASP A 4 15.65 9.88 2.98
C ASP A 4 14.30 10.53 2.65
N ILE A 5 13.26 9.71 2.69
CA ILE A 5 11.88 10.18 2.54
C ILE A 5 11.12 9.96 3.85
N GLU A 6 10.38 10.98 4.25
CA GLU A 6 9.50 10.89 5.41
C GLU A 6 8.50 9.73 5.25
N PRO A 7 8.25 8.92 6.31
CA PRO A 7 7.29 7.84 6.22
C PRO A 7 5.90 8.34 5.83
N PHE A 8 5.19 7.57 5.00
CA PHE A 8 3.84 7.92 4.52
C PHE A 8 2.87 8.27 5.66
N ALA A 9 2.96 7.56 6.79
CA ALA A 9 2.13 7.81 7.97
C ALA A 9 2.34 9.19 8.60
N VAL A 10 3.53 9.77 8.43
CA VAL A 10 3.88 11.11 8.93
C VAL A 10 3.55 12.17 7.87
N ALA A 11 4.04 11.98 6.64
CA ALA A 11 3.84 12.92 5.54
C ALA A 11 2.36 13.14 5.18
N CYS A 12 1.50 12.15 5.47
CA CYS A 12 0.07 12.22 5.22
C CYS A 12 -0.78 12.13 6.51
N ALA A 13 -0.22 12.48 7.67
CA ALA A 13 -0.94 12.38 8.95
C ALA A 13 -2.32 13.10 8.94
N PRO A 14 -2.46 14.36 8.47
CA PRO A 14 -3.76 15.03 8.47
C PRO A 14 -4.81 14.33 7.58
N GLN A 15 -4.38 13.71 6.48
CA GLN A 15 -5.25 12.97 5.58
C GLN A 15 -5.66 11.62 6.20
N LEU A 16 -4.71 10.96 6.87
CA LEU A 16 -4.96 9.69 7.55
C LEU A 16 -5.85 9.86 8.78
N ASP A 17 -5.80 10.99 9.48
CA ASP A 17 -6.74 11.30 10.56
C ASP A 17 -8.17 11.45 10.05
N ARG A 18 -8.36 12.05 8.86
CA ARG A 18 -9.68 12.26 8.24
C ARG A 18 -10.20 11.01 7.52
N SER A 19 -9.31 10.21 6.97
CA SER A 19 -9.63 8.99 6.23
C SER A 19 -8.68 7.85 6.65
N PRO A 20 -8.87 7.28 7.85
CA PRO A 20 -8.00 6.23 8.35
C PRO A 20 -8.00 5.00 7.45
N LEU A 21 -6.81 4.43 7.20
CA LEU A 21 -6.71 3.13 6.52
C LEU A 21 -7.19 1.98 7.40
N ALA A 22 -6.98 2.09 8.71
CA ALA A 22 -7.41 1.13 9.71
C ALA A 22 -8.45 1.79 10.62
N VAL A 23 -9.51 1.04 10.92
CA VAL A 23 -10.52 1.48 11.90
C VAL A 23 -10.02 1.14 13.31
N PRO A 24 -9.97 2.10 14.25
CA PRO A 24 -9.56 1.82 15.62
C PRO A 24 -10.35 0.68 16.23
N GLY A 25 -9.65 -0.27 16.85
CA GLY A 25 -10.25 -1.44 17.47
C GLY A 25 -10.72 -2.54 16.51
N ILE A 26 -10.52 -2.40 15.19
CA ILE A 26 -10.78 -3.45 14.20
C ILE A 26 -9.45 -3.90 13.59
N CYS A 27 -9.20 -5.21 13.58
CA CYS A 27 -7.93 -5.75 13.08
C CYS A 27 -7.74 -5.42 11.59
N PHE A 28 -6.63 -4.74 11.27
CA PHE A 28 -6.30 -4.30 9.90
C PHE A 28 -5.88 -5.45 8.96
N ASN A 29 -5.70 -6.66 9.48
CA ASN A 29 -5.61 -7.86 8.65
C ASN A 29 -7.01 -8.15 8.08
N SER A 30 -7.18 -7.96 6.77
CA SER A 30 -8.48 -8.09 6.12
C SER A 30 -9.04 -9.51 6.14
N ALA A 31 -8.21 -10.54 6.41
CA ALA A 31 -8.68 -11.91 6.63
C ALA A 31 -9.20 -12.16 8.05
N CYS A 32 -8.87 -11.27 8.99
CA CYS A 32 -9.20 -11.42 10.40
C CYS A 32 -10.35 -10.50 10.79
N ALA A 33 -10.24 -9.20 10.47
CA ALA A 33 -11.26 -8.16 10.69
C ALA A 33 -11.90 -8.10 12.09
N ARG A 34 -11.35 -8.82 13.08
CA ARG A 34 -11.98 -8.95 14.39
C ARG A 34 -11.88 -7.65 15.18
N ALA A 35 -12.89 -7.40 16.00
CA ALA A 35 -12.81 -6.40 17.05
C ALA A 35 -11.77 -6.79 18.11
N PHE A 36 -11.05 -5.79 18.63
CA PHE A 36 -10.11 -5.91 19.73
C PHE A 36 -9.97 -4.55 20.45
N SER A 37 -9.56 -4.58 21.73
CA SER A 37 -9.24 -3.35 22.48
C SER A 37 -7.76 -3.02 22.29
N PRO A 38 -7.41 -1.89 21.63
CA PRO A 38 -6.01 -1.51 21.45
C PRO A 38 -5.34 -1.16 22.78
N ALA A 39 -4.15 -1.69 23.03
CA ALA A 39 -3.33 -1.30 24.20
C ALA A 39 -2.59 0.03 23.95
N ARG A 40 -2.44 0.44 22.69
CA ARG A 40 -1.79 1.68 22.25
C ARG A 40 -2.60 2.33 21.13
N ALA A 41 -2.59 3.65 21.05
CA ALA A 41 -3.35 4.41 20.05
C ALA A 41 -2.98 4.06 18.59
N TRP A 42 -1.73 3.69 18.34
CA TRP A 42 -1.24 3.31 17.00
C TRP A 42 -1.46 1.83 16.65
N GLN A 43 -1.96 1.02 17.59
CA GLN A 43 -2.09 -0.41 17.37
C GLN A 43 -3.26 -0.70 16.42
N VAL A 44 -2.95 -1.25 15.24
CA VAL A 44 -3.93 -1.58 14.19
C VAL A 44 -4.17 -3.09 14.02
N TYR A 45 -3.43 -3.95 14.72
CA TYR A 45 -3.59 -5.41 14.67
C TYR A 45 -3.95 -5.98 16.04
N CYS A 46 -4.85 -6.96 16.06
CA CYS A 46 -5.30 -7.60 17.30
C CYS A 46 -4.24 -8.48 17.97
N CYS A 47 -3.26 -8.97 17.20
CA CYS A 47 -2.19 -9.85 17.69
C CYS A 47 -0.98 -9.85 16.74
N GLU A 48 0.12 -10.43 17.22
CA GLU A 48 1.38 -10.53 16.50
C GLU A 48 1.28 -11.30 15.18
N SER A 49 0.48 -12.37 15.11
CA SER A 49 0.30 -13.14 13.88
C SER A 49 -0.39 -12.30 12.79
N CYS A 50 -1.38 -11.48 13.16
CA CYS A 50 -2.04 -10.55 12.24
C CYS A 50 -1.09 -9.44 11.78
N ARG A 51 -0.24 -8.91 12.67
CA ARG A 51 0.80 -7.95 12.28
C ARG A 51 1.75 -8.54 11.25
N ARG A 52 2.30 -9.74 11.50
CA ARG A 52 3.20 -10.44 10.56
C ARG A 52 2.51 -10.74 9.23
N PHE A 53 1.22 -11.07 9.24
CA PHE A 53 0.46 -11.26 8.01
C PHE A 53 0.40 -9.95 7.21
N GLY A 54 -0.01 -8.85 7.84
CA GLY A 54 -0.08 -7.54 7.19
C GLY A 54 1.26 -7.07 6.66
N GLU A 55 2.35 -7.25 7.39
CA GLU A 55 3.70 -6.89 6.94
C GLU A 55 4.15 -7.70 5.71
N ARG A 56 3.85 -9.01 5.68
CA ARG A 56 4.15 -9.85 4.52
C ARG A 56 3.34 -9.43 3.30
N GLU A 57 2.06 -9.10 3.48
CA GLU A 57 1.20 -8.58 2.43
C GLU A 57 1.77 -7.28 1.84
N MET A 58 2.06 -6.29 2.69
CA MET A 58 2.62 -5.00 2.29
C MET A 58 3.96 -5.15 1.57
N ARG A 59 4.84 -6.02 2.09
CA ARG A 59 6.14 -6.32 1.46
C ARG A 59 5.97 -6.94 0.08
N LYS A 60 5.06 -7.90 -0.07
CA LYS A 60 4.78 -8.56 -1.35
C LYS A 60 4.30 -7.54 -2.38
N VAL A 61 3.34 -6.68 -2.02
CA VAL A 61 2.83 -5.64 -2.92
C VAL A 61 3.92 -4.64 -3.28
N GLY A 62 4.70 -4.17 -2.30
CA GLY A 62 5.82 -3.26 -2.54
C GLY A 62 6.86 -3.85 -3.48
N HIS A 63 7.21 -5.13 -3.31
CA HIS A 63 8.14 -5.83 -4.19
C HIS A 63 7.62 -5.94 -5.63
N MET A 64 6.35 -6.29 -5.83
CA MET A 64 5.73 -6.31 -7.15
C MET A 64 5.69 -4.90 -7.78
N ALA A 65 5.40 -3.86 -6.99
CA ALA A 65 5.26 -2.49 -7.47
C ALA A 65 6.59 -1.83 -7.87
N ALA A 66 7.69 -2.17 -7.20
CA ALA A 66 8.99 -1.50 -7.32
C ALA A 66 9.46 -1.24 -8.77
N PRO A 67 9.54 -2.23 -9.68
CA PRO A 67 10.03 -1.99 -11.05
C PRO A 67 9.11 -1.05 -11.83
N ALA A 68 7.80 -1.17 -11.67
CA ALA A 68 6.83 -0.31 -12.35
C ALA A 68 6.89 1.13 -11.82
N LEU A 69 7.12 1.33 -10.52
CA LEU A 69 7.30 2.66 -9.95
C LEU A 69 8.55 3.36 -10.52
N LEU A 70 9.66 2.63 -10.69
CA LEU A 70 10.87 3.15 -11.32
C LEU A 70 10.64 3.48 -12.80
N ALA A 71 10.09 2.54 -13.57
CA ALA A 71 9.80 2.72 -14.99
C ALA A 71 8.86 3.91 -15.25
N TRP A 72 7.83 4.07 -14.43
CA TRP A 72 6.94 5.23 -14.49
C TRP A 72 7.70 6.53 -14.20
N ARG A 73 8.52 6.57 -13.14
CA ARG A 73 9.26 7.79 -12.79
C ARG A 73 10.28 8.19 -13.86
N LEU A 74 10.97 7.22 -14.46
CA LEU A 74 11.96 7.44 -15.52
C LEU A 74 11.36 8.18 -16.73
N GLY A 75 10.20 7.75 -17.21
CA GLY A 75 9.57 8.37 -18.39
C GLY A 75 8.53 9.44 -18.07
N LYS A 76 8.34 9.87 -16.81
CA LYS A 76 7.26 10.82 -16.43
C LYS A 76 7.39 12.17 -17.13
N TYR A 77 8.62 12.64 -17.33
CA TYR A 77 8.93 13.95 -17.94
C TYR A 77 9.82 13.82 -19.19
N GLU A 78 9.98 12.60 -19.72
CA GLU A 78 10.71 12.35 -20.95
C GLU A 78 9.97 12.95 -22.16
N THR A 79 10.70 13.52 -23.11
CA THR A 79 10.12 14.18 -24.30
C THR A 79 10.71 13.69 -25.62
N GLN A 80 11.92 13.13 -25.60
CA GLN A 80 12.70 12.78 -26.79
C GLN A 80 12.62 11.28 -27.09
N ASP A 81 12.71 10.43 -26.06
CA ASP A 81 12.68 8.98 -26.22
C ASP A 81 11.22 8.45 -26.22
N ALA A 82 10.74 8.04 -27.39
CA ALA A 82 9.40 7.48 -27.55
C ALA A 82 9.22 6.14 -26.80
N ALA A 83 10.24 5.29 -26.76
CA ALA A 83 10.18 3.99 -26.10
C ALA A 83 10.11 4.13 -24.58
N ARG A 84 10.90 5.04 -23.99
CA ARG A 84 10.81 5.36 -22.55
C ARG A 84 9.46 5.92 -22.15
N ARG A 85 8.86 6.78 -22.98
CA ARG A 85 7.51 7.29 -22.73
C ARG A 85 6.47 6.18 -22.78
N ASP A 86 6.58 5.25 -23.73
CA ASP A 86 5.65 4.12 -23.81
C ASP A 86 5.77 3.19 -22.60
N LEU A 87 7.00 2.85 -22.21
CA LEU A 87 7.27 2.06 -21.00
C LEU A 87 6.68 2.73 -19.74
N SER A 88 6.85 4.04 -19.58
CA SER A 88 6.27 4.80 -18.47
C SER A 88 4.74 4.73 -18.44
N ARG A 89 4.08 4.82 -19.60
CA ARG A 89 2.62 4.67 -19.71
C ARG A 89 2.18 3.25 -19.33
N ALA A 90 2.89 2.23 -19.83
CA ALA A 90 2.62 0.83 -19.48
C ALA A 90 2.78 0.59 -17.98
N ALA A 91 3.86 1.11 -17.38
CA ALA A 91 4.12 0.99 -15.95
C ALA A 91 3.04 1.68 -15.10
N ARG A 92 2.63 2.90 -15.45
CA ARG A 92 1.53 3.61 -14.77
C ARG A 92 0.22 2.83 -14.82
N ARG A 93 -0.14 2.29 -16.00
CA ARG A 93 -1.35 1.45 -16.15
C ARG A 93 -1.27 0.21 -15.28
N TRP A 94 -0.12 -0.45 -15.28
CA TRP A 94 0.10 -1.65 -14.48
C TRP A 94 0.03 -1.38 -12.98
N VAL A 95 0.59 -0.28 -12.47
CA VAL A 95 0.46 0.13 -11.06
C VAL A 95 -1.02 0.31 -10.67
N GLY A 96 -1.81 0.97 -11.52
CA GLY A 96 -3.25 1.11 -11.29
C GLY A 96 -3.99 -0.23 -11.26
N HIS A 97 -3.60 -1.17 -12.13
CA HIS A 97 -4.15 -2.53 -12.10
C HIS A 97 -3.80 -3.27 -10.81
N LEU A 98 -2.53 -3.21 -10.38
CA LEU A 98 -2.06 -3.81 -9.13
C LEU A 98 -2.84 -3.28 -7.92
N GLN A 99 -2.95 -1.95 -7.80
CA GLN A 99 -3.68 -1.30 -6.71
C GLN A 99 -5.15 -1.74 -6.67
N SER A 100 -5.81 -1.78 -7.84
CA SER A 100 -7.20 -2.21 -7.94
C SER A 100 -7.37 -3.69 -7.57
N ALA A 101 -6.48 -4.56 -8.06
CA ALA A 101 -6.53 -5.99 -7.76
C ALA A 101 -6.30 -6.24 -6.26
N TRP A 102 -5.34 -5.54 -5.65
CA TRP A 102 -5.05 -5.67 -4.23
C TRP A 102 -6.21 -5.17 -3.35
N LEU A 103 -6.80 -4.01 -3.69
CA LEU A 103 -7.96 -3.50 -2.96
C LEU A 103 -9.14 -4.47 -3.02
N ARG A 104 -9.48 -4.99 -4.21
CA ARG A 104 -10.55 -6.00 -4.39
C ARG A 104 -10.29 -7.27 -3.58
N ASP A 105 -9.05 -7.73 -3.57
CA ASP A 105 -8.65 -8.92 -2.82
C ASP A 105 -8.78 -8.71 -1.29
N ARG A 106 -8.42 -7.52 -0.79
CA ARG A 106 -8.65 -7.14 0.62
C ARG A 106 -10.14 -7.09 0.96
N GLN A 107 -10.95 -6.46 0.11
CA GLN A 107 -12.41 -6.38 0.28
C GLN A 107 -13.05 -7.77 0.29
N ARG A 108 -12.64 -8.67 -0.61
CA ARG A 108 -13.11 -10.05 -0.66
C ARG A 108 -12.81 -10.81 0.63
N ARG A 109 -11.59 -10.66 1.18
CA ARG A 109 -11.22 -11.29 2.46
C ARG A 109 -12.04 -10.77 3.64
N ALA A 110 -12.41 -9.49 3.63
CA ALA A 110 -13.17 -8.87 4.71
C ALA A 110 -14.68 -9.22 4.66
N ALA A 111 -15.17 -9.71 3.52
CA ALA A 111 -16.57 -10.10 3.31
C ALA A 111 -16.84 -11.60 3.59
N GLY A 112 -15.79 -12.40 3.86
CA GLY A 112 -15.88 -13.82 4.22
C GLY A 112 -15.53 -14.06 5.68
#